data_AF-A0A246GK19-F1
#
_entry.id   AF-A0A246GK19-F1
#
_cell.length_a   1.000
_cell.length_b   1.000
_cell.length_c   1.000
_cell.angle_alpha   90.00
_cell.angle_beta   90.00
_cell.angle_gamma   90.00
#
_symmetry.space_group_name_H-M   'P 1'
#
loop_
_entity.id
_entity.type
_entity.pdbx_description
1 polymer ?
#
loop_
_entity_poly.entity_id
_entity_poly.type
_entity_poly.pdbx_seq_one_letter_code
_entity_poly.pdbx_strand_id
1 'polypeptide(L)'
;MNISWSMHIVKKGDTLESVAQKLGISSQTLRQYHNTYCDLKEIIEENHLKGISAILLPSSQEIQEFKEFEKKNQTLNSLPLHYLPHNFYKPSYNIEETIESSAKAPFTVSYKATLKTTREKEGIIVSLANSYFQKEEETPEDKISTLAIACMNTIYPIEFIINSGGQIINIKNHQEIINKFKERKLDLLTYFSGKINQAYIDKFEKTLTDRKKILKSYCSTLLYQVLFPNMSWFSEEEKNDFFYYQANSYNVESAVITQHNFENADYIKTIVTSNYEEGSTFEEILRKKIIEYSHNTIDTQEEDLSNWQGSITFIYYTSKKEKQLLKVEAELKIENNQEIYLKHTLKIN
;
A
#
# COMPACT_ATOMS: atom_id res chain seq x y z
N MET A 1 -42.64 -31.92 3.53
CA MET A 1 -41.28 -32.32 3.13
C MET A 1 -40.71 -33.20 4.23
N ASN A 2 -40.43 -34.48 3.96
CA ASN A 2 -39.69 -35.34 4.90
C ASN A 2 -38.21 -35.02 4.74
N ILE A 3 -37.66 -34.19 5.63
CA ILE A 3 -36.21 -33.99 5.72
C ILE A 3 -35.67 -35.21 6.46
N SER A 4 -34.94 -36.07 5.77
CA SER A 4 -34.24 -37.21 6.38
C SER A 4 -32.93 -36.71 6.95
N TRP A 5 -32.91 -36.45 8.26
CA TRP A 5 -31.70 -36.01 8.95
C TRP A 5 -30.70 -37.17 9.08
N SER A 6 -29.44 -36.89 8.73
CA SER A 6 -28.34 -37.81 9.06
C SER A 6 -27.95 -37.58 10.53
N MET A 7 -27.80 -38.67 11.29
CA MET A 7 -27.53 -38.61 12.73
C MET A 7 -26.28 -39.41 13.08
N HIS A 8 -25.42 -38.84 13.92
CA HIS A 8 -24.32 -39.55 14.58
C HIS A 8 -24.75 -39.97 15.97
N ILE A 9 -24.77 -41.29 16.24
CA ILE A 9 -25.04 -41.80 17.59
C ILE A 9 -23.78 -41.60 18.44
N VAL A 10 -23.93 -40.87 19.54
CA VAL A 10 -22.82 -40.52 20.45
C VAL A 10 -22.29 -41.77 21.15
N LYS A 11 -20.98 -42.02 21.02
CA LYS A 11 -20.31 -43.14 21.68
C LYS A 11 -19.52 -42.67 22.89
N LYS A 12 -19.21 -43.61 23.80
CA LYS A 12 -18.36 -43.34 24.96
C LYS A 12 -16.99 -42.83 24.49
N GLY A 13 -16.64 -41.60 24.91
CA GLY A 13 -15.39 -40.93 24.54
C GLY A 13 -15.49 -40.02 23.32
N ASP A 14 -16.64 -39.95 22.64
CA ASP A 14 -16.87 -38.91 21.63
C ASP A 14 -16.91 -37.53 22.29
N THR A 15 -16.37 -36.53 21.60
CA THR A 15 -16.52 -35.12 21.93
C THR A 15 -17.09 -34.41 20.71
N LEU A 16 -17.63 -33.21 20.90
CA LEU A 16 -18.15 -32.44 19.77
C LEU A 16 -17.04 -32.13 18.77
N GLU A 17 -15.82 -31.87 19.26
CA GLU A 17 -14.62 -31.64 18.46
C GLU A 17 -14.26 -32.87 17.62
N SER A 18 -14.25 -34.08 18.21
CA SER A 18 -13.84 -35.28 17.48
C SER A 18 -14.84 -35.69 16.38
N VAL A 19 -16.13 -35.36 16.56
CA VAL A 19 -17.16 -35.53 15.53
C VAL A 19 -17.02 -34.47 14.45
N ALA A 20 -16.88 -33.19 14.81
CA ALA A 20 -16.70 -32.09 13.86
C ALA A 20 -15.44 -32.25 13.00
N GLN A 21 -14.35 -32.73 13.59
CA GLN A 21 -13.09 -32.98 12.89
C GLN A 21 -13.24 -34.01 11.76
N LYS A 22 -14.06 -35.04 11.95
CA LYS A 22 -14.33 -36.05 10.90
C LYS A 22 -15.07 -35.44 9.70
N LEU A 23 -15.89 -34.42 9.95
CA LEU A 23 -16.63 -33.69 8.92
C LEU A 23 -15.76 -32.58 8.30
N GLY A 24 -14.70 -32.17 8.98
CA GLY A 24 -13.80 -31.10 8.57
C GLY A 24 -14.38 -29.69 8.77
N ILE A 25 -15.24 -29.51 9.78
CA ILE A 25 -15.82 -28.22 10.21
C ILE A 25 -15.48 -27.96 11.68
N SER A 26 -15.66 -26.74 12.18
CA SER A 26 -15.46 -26.45 13.61
C SER A 26 -16.55 -27.08 14.50
N SER A 27 -16.20 -27.33 15.77
CA SER A 27 -17.16 -27.80 16.78
C SER A 27 -18.28 -26.79 17.02
N GLN A 28 -17.99 -25.48 16.90
CA GLN A 28 -18.99 -24.43 17.01
C GLN A 28 -20.03 -24.51 15.89
N THR A 29 -19.60 -24.71 14.64
CA THR A 29 -20.51 -24.83 13.49
C THR A 29 -21.38 -26.08 13.61
N LEU A 30 -20.79 -27.22 14.00
CA LEU A 30 -21.56 -28.44 14.25
C LEU A 30 -22.57 -28.25 15.39
N ARG A 31 -22.18 -27.55 16.46
CA ARG A 31 -23.08 -27.21 17.59
C ARG A 31 -24.27 -26.37 17.14
N GLN A 32 -23.99 -25.30 16.39
CA GLN A 32 -25.02 -24.37 15.91
C GLN A 32 -26.00 -25.08 14.99
N TYR A 33 -25.49 -25.90 14.07
CA TYR A 33 -26.33 -26.71 13.19
C TYR A 33 -27.25 -27.62 14.00
N HIS A 34 -26.68 -28.40 14.93
CA HIS A 34 -27.46 -29.31 15.76
C HIS A 34 -28.52 -28.58 16.58
N ASN A 35 -28.14 -27.53 17.31
CA ASN A 35 -29.04 -26.77 18.18
C ASN A 35 -30.14 -26.01 17.41
N THR A 36 -29.95 -25.78 16.11
CA THR A 36 -30.98 -25.15 15.25
C THR A 36 -32.14 -26.10 14.97
N TYR A 37 -31.88 -27.41 14.93
CA TYR A 37 -32.85 -28.41 14.45
C TYR A 37 -33.22 -29.47 15.49
N CYS A 38 -32.51 -29.54 16.63
CA CYS A 38 -32.79 -30.52 17.68
C CYS A 38 -33.94 -30.08 18.62
N ASP A 39 -34.44 -31.04 19.39
CA ASP A 39 -35.35 -30.76 20.50
C ASP A 39 -34.63 -30.00 21.62
N LEU A 40 -35.36 -29.19 22.39
CA LEU A 40 -34.81 -28.44 23.54
C LEU A 40 -33.99 -29.29 24.52
N LYS A 41 -34.38 -30.56 24.70
CA LYS A 41 -33.72 -31.52 25.60
C LYS A 41 -32.36 -32.03 25.08
N GLU A 42 -32.08 -31.83 23.79
CA GLU A 42 -30.86 -32.26 23.12
C GLU A 42 -29.95 -31.08 22.76
N ILE A 43 -30.24 -29.88 23.27
CA ILE A 43 -29.37 -28.71 23.05
C ILE A 43 -28.00 -28.93 23.71
N ILE A 44 -26.95 -28.67 22.96
CA ILE A 44 -25.58 -28.67 23.45
C ILE A 44 -25.23 -27.26 23.92
N GLU A 45 -25.17 -27.06 25.25
CA GLU A 45 -24.87 -25.76 25.86
C GLU A 45 -23.35 -25.50 26.01
N GLU A 46 -22.58 -26.49 26.50
CA GLU A 46 -21.17 -26.31 26.89
C GLU A 46 -20.18 -27.26 26.18
N ASN A 47 -20.24 -27.38 24.84
CA ASN A 47 -19.35 -28.21 23.99
C ASN A 47 -19.16 -29.70 24.39
N HIS A 48 -19.83 -30.16 25.46
CA HIS A 48 -19.77 -31.53 25.92
C HIS A 48 -21.06 -32.27 25.55
N LEU A 49 -20.94 -33.58 25.30
CA LEU A 49 -22.07 -34.42 24.86
C LEU A 49 -22.78 -35.14 26.02
N LYS A 50 -22.63 -34.65 27.25
CA LYS A 50 -23.25 -35.26 28.43
C LYS A 50 -24.77 -35.18 28.34
N GLY A 51 -25.44 -36.33 28.28
CA GLY A 51 -26.90 -36.42 28.15
C GLY A 51 -27.41 -36.37 26.71
N ILE A 52 -26.52 -36.25 25.72
CA ILE A 52 -26.87 -36.19 24.29
C ILE A 52 -26.69 -37.57 23.67
N SER A 53 -27.76 -38.14 23.13
CA SER A 53 -27.75 -39.47 22.49
C SER A 53 -27.32 -39.45 21.02
N ALA A 54 -27.63 -38.38 20.30
CA ALA A 54 -27.32 -38.24 18.89
C ALA A 54 -27.04 -36.79 18.51
N ILE A 55 -26.17 -36.60 17.51
CA ILE A 55 -25.88 -35.29 16.92
C ILE A 55 -26.46 -35.27 15.51
N LEU A 56 -27.22 -34.23 15.21
CA LEU A 56 -27.71 -33.96 13.85
C LEU A 56 -26.54 -33.52 12.98
N LEU A 57 -26.35 -34.22 11.87
CA LEU A 57 -25.28 -33.94 10.93
C LEU A 57 -25.81 -33.16 9.73
N PRO A 58 -25.08 -32.12 9.28
CA PRO A 58 -25.36 -31.48 8.01
C PRO A 58 -25.15 -32.43 6.84
N SER A 59 -25.89 -32.17 5.76
CA SER A 59 -25.70 -32.84 4.47
C SER A 59 -24.31 -32.55 3.91
N SER A 60 -23.85 -33.36 2.95
CA SER A 60 -22.57 -33.15 2.29
C SER A 60 -22.46 -31.78 1.60
N GLN A 61 -23.57 -31.26 1.07
CA GLN A 61 -23.62 -29.94 0.46
C GLN A 61 -23.45 -28.84 1.52
N GLU A 62 -24.22 -28.90 2.62
CA GLU A 62 -24.10 -27.93 3.72
C GLU A 62 -22.70 -27.98 4.38
N ILE A 63 -22.09 -29.16 4.50
CA ILE A 63 -20.71 -29.29 4.98
C ILE A 63 -19.73 -28.52 4.07
N GLN A 64 -19.93 -28.58 2.75
CA GLN A 64 -19.09 -27.86 1.80
C GLN A 64 -19.28 -26.35 1.95
N GLU A 65 -20.52 -25.88 2.07
CA GLU A 65 -20.85 -24.47 2.30
C GLU A 65 -20.25 -23.95 3.62
N PHE A 66 -20.35 -24.73 4.70
CA PHE A 66 -19.75 -24.38 5.99
C PHE A 66 -18.23 -24.31 5.93
N LYS A 67 -17.57 -25.23 5.23
CA LYS A 67 -16.11 -25.18 5.02
C LYS A 67 -15.69 -23.92 4.27
N GLU A 68 -16.43 -23.56 3.23
CA GLU A 68 -16.18 -22.34 2.46
C GLU A 68 -16.38 -21.09 3.31
N PHE A 69 -17.45 -21.05 4.11
CA PHE A 69 -17.73 -19.95 5.03
C PHE A 69 -16.69 -19.82 6.15
N GLU A 70 -16.30 -20.92 6.80
CA GLU A 70 -15.26 -20.92 7.83
C GLU A 70 -13.91 -20.52 7.26
N LYS A 71 -13.55 -21.03 6.07
CA LYS A 71 -12.35 -20.62 5.36
C LYS A 71 -12.39 -19.13 5.03
N LYS A 72 -13.52 -18.60 4.55
CA LYS A 72 -13.72 -17.17 4.29
C LYS A 72 -13.60 -16.33 5.56
N ASN A 73 -14.16 -16.76 6.69
CA ASN A 73 -14.07 -16.03 7.96
C ASN A 73 -12.67 -16.06 8.59
N GLN A 74 -11.98 -17.21 8.54
CA GLN A 74 -10.58 -17.28 8.95
C GLN A 74 -9.71 -16.36 8.09
N THR A 75 -10.04 -16.28 6.80
CA THR A 75 -9.40 -15.39 5.83
C THR A 75 -9.67 -13.90 6.17
N LEU A 76 -10.92 -13.53 6.44
CA LEU A 76 -11.32 -12.17 6.85
C LEU A 76 -10.68 -11.75 8.18
N ASN A 77 -10.62 -12.64 9.17
CA ASN A 77 -9.93 -12.39 10.45
C ASN A 77 -8.41 -12.27 10.29
N SER A 78 -7.86 -12.72 9.16
CA SER A 78 -6.44 -12.58 8.84
C SER A 78 -6.11 -11.27 8.10
N LEU A 79 -7.11 -10.59 7.52
CA LEU A 79 -6.89 -9.34 6.80
C LEU A 79 -6.32 -8.24 7.73
N PRO A 80 -5.45 -7.36 7.21
CA PRO A 80 -5.06 -6.15 7.92
C PRO A 80 -6.30 -5.32 8.25
N LEU A 81 -6.23 -4.64 9.40
CA LEU A 81 -7.34 -3.84 9.90
C LEU A 81 -7.55 -2.62 9.00
N HIS A 82 -8.78 -2.07 8.97
CA HIS A 82 -9.09 -0.78 8.30
C HIS A 82 -8.31 0.42 8.88
N TYR A 83 -7.44 0.19 9.87
CA TYR A 83 -6.57 1.19 10.48
C TYR A 83 -5.11 0.74 10.45
N LEU A 84 -4.20 1.70 10.38
CA LEU A 84 -2.75 1.45 10.36
C LEU A 84 -2.30 0.80 11.70
N PRO A 85 -1.79 -0.45 11.68
CA PRO A 85 -1.22 -1.07 12.87
C PRO A 85 0.01 -0.32 13.36
N HIS A 86 0.24 -0.29 14.67
CA HIS A 86 1.40 0.41 15.24
C HIS A 86 2.74 -0.16 14.76
N ASN A 87 2.82 -1.48 14.60
CA ASN A 87 3.99 -2.23 14.14
C ASN A 87 3.94 -2.52 12.63
N PHE A 88 3.16 -1.76 11.86
CA PHE A 88 3.02 -1.99 10.42
C PHE A 88 4.35 -1.87 9.67
N TYR A 89 5.23 -0.96 10.07
CA TYR A 89 6.53 -0.76 9.41
C TYR A 89 7.64 -1.58 10.07
N LYS A 90 8.54 -2.14 9.24
CA LYS A 90 9.88 -2.56 9.68
C LYS A 90 10.75 -1.33 9.95
N PRO A 91 11.80 -1.45 10.77
CA PRO A 91 12.74 -0.35 11.02
C PRO A 91 13.45 0.16 9.77
N SER A 92 13.60 -0.67 8.73
CA SER A 92 14.18 -0.25 7.46
C SER A 92 13.76 -1.13 6.30
N TYR A 93 13.79 -0.56 5.09
CA TYR A 93 13.58 -1.25 3.83
C TYR A 93 14.67 -0.88 2.81
N ASN A 94 14.99 -1.82 1.93
CA ASN A 94 15.75 -1.52 0.71
C ASN A 94 14.76 -1.18 -0.40
N ILE A 95 15.02 -0.08 -1.09
CA ILE A 95 14.18 0.48 -2.14
C ILE A 95 14.90 0.39 -3.47
N GLU A 96 14.19 0.00 -4.52
CA GLU A 96 14.64 0.02 -5.91
C GLU A 96 13.53 0.65 -6.76
N GLU A 97 13.85 1.75 -7.45
CA GLU A 97 12.96 2.46 -8.37
C GLU A 97 13.54 2.40 -9.78
N THR A 98 12.77 1.88 -10.74
CA THR A 98 13.14 1.89 -12.17
C THR A 98 12.15 2.76 -12.93
N ILE A 99 12.68 3.74 -13.66
CA ILE A 99 11.90 4.69 -14.46
C ILE A 99 12.23 4.47 -15.93
N GLU A 100 11.21 4.13 -16.71
CA GLU A 100 11.25 3.98 -18.17
C GLU A 100 10.40 5.09 -18.79
N SER A 101 10.88 5.75 -19.84
CA SER A 101 10.11 6.79 -20.53
C SER A 101 10.45 6.83 -22.01
N SER A 102 9.53 7.32 -22.85
CA SER A 102 9.78 7.44 -24.30
C SER A 102 10.97 8.37 -24.63
N ALA A 103 11.25 9.36 -23.78
CA ALA A 103 12.27 10.38 -24.03
C ALA A 103 13.69 10.01 -23.54
N LYS A 104 13.83 9.03 -22.65
CA LYS A 104 15.11 8.71 -21.99
C LYS A 104 15.27 7.21 -21.80
N ALA A 105 16.51 6.73 -21.93
CA ALA A 105 16.86 5.37 -21.58
C ALA A 105 16.40 5.06 -20.13
N PRO A 106 15.89 3.84 -19.90
CA PRO A 106 15.45 3.44 -18.57
C PRO A 106 16.63 3.49 -17.61
N PHE A 107 16.36 3.87 -16.37
CA PHE A 107 17.38 3.90 -15.33
C PHE A 107 16.82 3.45 -13.97
N THR A 108 17.69 2.93 -13.13
CA THR A 108 17.37 2.41 -11.80
C THR A 108 18.11 3.17 -10.71
N VAL A 109 17.39 3.50 -9.64
CA VAL A 109 17.92 4.10 -8.42
C VAL A 109 17.59 3.19 -7.26
N SER A 110 18.58 2.86 -6.43
CA SER A 110 18.38 2.09 -5.21
C SER A 110 18.85 2.87 -3.99
N TYR A 111 18.19 2.67 -2.85
CA TYR A 111 18.52 3.33 -1.59
C TYR A 111 17.88 2.60 -0.41
N LYS A 112 18.28 2.98 0.81
CA LYS A 112 17.72 2.45 2.05
C LYS A 112 16.85 3.48 2.74
N ALA A 113 15.59 3.12 3.01
CA ALA A 113 14.68 3.89 3.83
C ALA A 113 14.70 3.38 5.27
N THR A 114 14.96 4.25 6.24
CA THR A 114 14.90 3.94 7.68
C THR A 114 13.68 4.63 8.28
N LEU A 115 12.86 3.86 9.00
CA LEU A 115 11.61 4.31 9.58
C LEU A 115 11.62 4.12 11.10
N LYS A 116 11.07 5.10 11.80
CA LYS A 116 10.73 4.99 13.23
C LYS A 116 9.32 5.48 13.45
N THR A 117 8.49 4.61 14.01
CA THR A 117 7.09 4.90 14.34
C THR A 117 6.96 5.25 15.82
N THR A 118 6.29 6.34 16.14
CA THR A 118 5.90 6.73 17.51
C THR A 118 4.43 7.10 17.57
N ARG A 119 3.78 6.82 18.71
CA ARG A 119 2.40 7.24 18.97
C ARG A 119 2.41 8.49 19.83
N GLU A 120 1.76 9.54 19.36
CA GLU A 120 1.63 10.82 20.06
C GLU A 120 0.16 11.25 20.10
N LYS A 121 -0.14 12.35 20.83
CA LYS A 121 -1.51 12.89 20.92
C LYS A 121 -2.06 13.31 19.55
N GLU A 122 -1.18 13.72 18.65
CA GLU A 122 -1.51 14.22 17.31
C GLU A 122 -1.76 13.10 16.28
N GLY A 123 -1.47 11.84 16.62
CA GLY A 123 -1.61 10.69 15.73
C GLY A 123 -0.39 9.78 15.75
N ILE A 124 -0.24 9.00 14.68
CA ILE A 124 0.95 8.18 14.45
C ILE A 124 1.98 9.06 13.76
N ILE A 125 3.19 9.15 14.34
CA ILE A 125 4.30 9.87 13.74
C ILE A 125 5.25 8.85 13.12
N VAL A 126 5.60 9.05 11.86
CA VAL A 126 6.59 8.24 11.16
C VAL A 126 7.77 9.13 10.77
N SER A 127 8.89 8.92 11.45
CA SER A 127 10.18 9.55 11.12
C SER A 127 10.86 8.73 10.04
N LEU A 128 11.11 9.34 8.88
CA LEU A 128 11.72 8.71 7.71
C LEU A 128 13.04 9.39 7.31
N ALA A 129 14.04 8.57 7.01
CA ALA A 129 15.31 9.02 6.44
C ALA A 129 15.80 8.06 5.36
N ASN A 130 16.14 8.60 4.18
CA ASN A 130 16.71 7.82 3.09
C ASN A 130 18.24 7.98 3.05
N SER A 131 18.93 6.91 2.70
CA SER A 131 20.40 6.81 2.75
C SER A 131 20.92 5.81 1.72
N TYR A 132 22.24 5.76 1.50
CA TYR A 132 22.90 4.79 0.61
C TYR A 132 22.35 4.79 -0.83
N PHE A 133 22.17 5.98 -1.41
CA PHE A 133 21.70 6.11 -2.79
C PHE A 133 22.73 5.54 -3.78
N GLN A 134 22.26 4.71 -4.70
CA GLN A 134 22.98 4.16 -5.83
C GLN A 134 22.15 4.40 -7.11
N LYS A 135 22.83 4.57 -8.24
CA LYS A 135 22.24 4.70 -9.57
C LYS A 135 22.95 3.71 -10.48
N GLU A 136 22.18 2.84 -11.14
CA GLU A 136 22.73 1.70 -11.89
C GLU A 136 23.72 0.86 -11.06
N GLU A 137 23.37 0.56 -9.80
CA GLU A 137 24.21 -0.17 -8.83
C GLU A 137 25.52 0.55 -8.40
N GLU A 138 25.79 1.72 -8.95
CA GLU A 138 26.98 2.52 -8.64
C GLU A 138 26.67 3.69 -7.70
N THR A 139 27.68 4.14 -6.95
CA THR A 139 27.52 5.37 -6.15
C THR A 139 27.42 6.56 -7.11
N PRO A 140 26.41 7.45 -6.98
CA PRO A 140 26.26 8.54 -7.93
C PRO A 140 27.42 9.53 -7.79
N GLU A 141 28.25 9.63 -8.83
CA GLU A 141 29.35 10.58 -8.91
C GLU A 141 28.99 11.83 -9.72
N ASP A 142 27.86 11.80 -10.44
CA ASP A 142 27.43 12.94 -11.23
C ASP A 142 27.02 14.13 -10.35
N LYS A 143 27.34 15.34 -10.82
CA LYS A 143 27.15 16.59 -10.05
C LYS A 143 25.69 16.85 -9.66
N ILE A 144 24.73 16.38 -10.46
CA ILE A 144 23.31 16.63 -10.22
C ILE A 144 22.81 15.70 -9.11
N SER A 145 23.14 14.41 -9.20
CA SER A 145 22.77 13.42 -8.18
C SER A 145 23.42 13.74 -6.84
N THR A 146 24.71 14.09 -6.82
CA THR A 146 25.41 14.48 -5.58
C THR A 146 24.81 15.74 -4.95
N LEU A 147 24.45 16.76 -5.74
CA LEU A 147 23.74 17.95 -5.24
C LEU A 147 22.37 17.61 -4.66
N ALA A 148 21.58 16.79 -5.35
CA ALA A 148 20.27 16.37 -4.90
C ALA A 148 20.35 15.60 -3.56
N ILE A 149 21.29 14.66 -3.45
CA ILE A 149 21.55 13.89 -2.23
C ILE A 149 21.99 14.82 -1.09
N ALA A 150 22.90 15.76 -1.36
CA ALA A 150 23.35 16.72 -0.36
C ALA A 150 22.18 17.58 0.18
N CYS A 151 21.30 18.07 -0.70
CA CYS A 151 20.11 18.80 -0.29
C CYS A 151 19.18 17.94 0.57
N MET A 152 18.86 16.70 0.15
CA MET A 152 18.00 15.79 0.91
C MET A 152 18.57 15.47 2.30
N ASN A 153 19.88 15.22 2.40
CA ASN A 153 20.54 14.90 3.67
C ASN A 153 20.49 16.04 4.69
N THR A 154 20.27 17.29 4.26
CA THR A 154 20.15 18.43 5.18
C THR A 154 18.79 18.49 5.89
N ILE A 155 17.76 17.86 5.32
CA ILE A 155 16.39 17.90 5.86
C ILE A 155 15.98 16.59 6.55
N TYR A 156 16.76 15.52 6.45
CA TYR A 156 16.48 14.29 7.17
C TYR A 156 16.79 14.37 8.68
N PRO A 157 16.06 13.61 9.53
CA PRO A 157 14.85 12.85 9.20
C PRO A 157 13.62 13.76 9.05
N ILE A 158 12.64 13.32 8.25
CA ILE A 158 11.36 14.01 8.09
C ILE A 158 10.31 13.25 8.89
N GLU A 159 9.54 13.98 9.70
CA GLU A 159 8.51 13.41 10.56
C GLU A 159 7.12 13.68 9.97
N PHE A 160 6.47 12.62 9.49
CA PHE A 160 5.12 12.68 8.95
C PHE A 160 4.09 12.39 10.03
N ILE A 161 2.99 13.16 10.03
CA ILE A 161 1.79 12.85 10.79
C ILE A 161 0.90 11.99 9.90
N ILE A 162 0.56 10.79 10.39
CA ILE A 162 -0.23 9.79 9.67
C ILE A 162 -1.60 9.67 10.33
N ASN A 163 -2.66 9.68 9.52
CA ASN A 163 -4.03 9.46 9.99
C ASN A 163 -4.26 7.97 10.33
N SER A 164 -5.41 7.66 10.93
CA SER A 164 -5.77 6.27 11.24
C SER A 164 -5.86 5.38 10.00
N GLY A 165 -6.20 5.95 8.84
CA GLY A 165 -6.28 5.27 7.55
C GLY A 165 -4.94 5.04 6.84
N GLY A 166 -3.80 5.38 7.46
CA GLY A 166 -2.46 5.12 6.91
C GLY A 166 -1.88 6.20 6.00
N GLN A 167 -2.61 7.28 5.74
CA GLN A 167 -2.21 8.35 4.82
C GLN A 167 -1.51 9.51 5.55
N ILE A 168 -0.54 10.13 4.87
CA ILE A 168 0.14 11.34 5.35
C ILE A 168 -0.82 12.53 5.33
N ILE A 169 -0.95 13.22 6.45
CA ILE A 169 -1.78 14.44 6.56
C ILE A 169 -0.95 15.71 6.79
N ASN A 170 0.26 15.60 7.35
CA ASN A 170 1.11 16.76 7.64
C ASN A 170 2.58 16.39 7.86
N ILE A 171 3.46 17.40 7.93
CA ILE A 171 4.86 17.28 8.36
C ILE A 171 5.01 17.95 9.71
N LYS A 172 5.31 17.15 10.75
CA LYS A 172 5.44 17.59 12.14
C LYS A 172 6.62 18.53 12.32
N ASN A 173 7.81 18.11 11.88
CA ASN A 173 9.06 18.84 12.06
C ASN A 173 9.36 19.86 10.95
N HIS A 174 8.34 20.39 10.26
CA HIS A 174 8.50 21.29 9.11
C HIS A 174 9.37 22.53 9.40
N GLN A 175 9.20 23.16 10.57
CA GLN A 175 9.99 24.33 10.94
C GLN A 175 11.46 23.95 11.23
N GLU A 176 11.68 22.77 11.81
CA GLU A 176 13.01 22.27 12.13
C GLU A 176 13.82 21.99 10.86
N ILE A 177 13.20 21.32 9.87
CA ILE A 177 13.88 21.01 8.60
C ILE A 177 14.21 22.28 7.79
N ILE A 178 13.36 23.32 7.86
CA ILE A 178 13.67 24.64 7.27
C ILE A 178 14.91 25.25 7.93
N ASN A 179 14.99 25.21 9.26
CA ASN A 179 16.12 25.78 9.99
C ASN A 179 17.42 25.02 9.70
N LYS A 180 17.40 23.68 9.71
CA LYS A 180 18.54 22.83 9.34
C LYS A 180 19.06 23.12 7.93
N PHE A 181 18.14 23.29 6.96
CA PHE A 181 18.51 23.64 5.60
C PHE A 181 19.19 25.01 5.53
N LYS A 182 18.64 26.02 6.20
CA LYS A 182 19.21 27.38 6.23
C LYS A 182 20.62 27.41 6.79
N GLU A 183 20.89 26.66 7.85
CA GLU A 183 22.23 26.55 8.45
C GLU A 183 23.26 25.98 7.49
N ARG A 184 22.86 25.01 6.63
CA ARG A 184 23.76 24.35 5.67
C ARG A 184 23.75 24.97 4.27
N LYS A 185 22.85 25.92 4.00
CA LYS A 185 22.67 26.51 2.66
C LYS A 185 23.96 27.15 2.15
N LEU A 186 24.68 27.87 3.01
CA LEU A 186 25.92 28.55 2.61
C LEU A 186 26.98 27.53 2.16
N ASP A 187 27.16 26.45 2.94
CA ASP A 187 28.10 25.37 2.60
C ASP A 187 27.75 24.69 1.27
N LEU A 188 26.45 24.46 1.02
CA LEU A 188 25.96 23.91 -0.25
C LEU A 188 26.28 24.84 -1.43
N LEU A 189 26.07 26.15 -1.30
CA LEU A 189 26.36 27.12 -2.36
C LEU A 189 27.86 27.27 -2.61
N THR A 190 28.68 27.13 -1.58
CA THR A 190 30.14 27.16 -1.71
C THR A 190 30.67 25.91 -2.42
N TYR A 191 30.19 24.72 -2.06
CA TYR A 191 30.62 23.46 -2.67
C TYR A 191 30.05 23.28 -4.10
N PHE A 192 28.75 23.50 -4.28
CA PHE A 192 28.05 23.39 -5.56
C PHE A 192 27.94 24.75 -6.24
N SER A 193 29.08 25.30 -6.64
CA SER A 193 29.12 26.60 -7.33
C SER A 193 28.50 26.55 -8.73
N GLY A 194 28.00 27.70 -9.21
CA GLY A 194 27.45 27.88 -10.55
C GLY A 194 25.96 28.19 -10.59
N LYS A 195 25.52 28.93 -11.62
CA LYS A 195 24.14 29.45 -11.73
C LYS A 195 23.08 28.36 -11.73
N ILE A 196 23.34 27.21 -12.37
CA ILE A 196 22.39 26.09 -12.45
C ILE A 196 22.20 25.45 -11.06
N ASN A 197 23.29 25.21 -10.34
CA ASN A 197 23.26 24.62 -9.00
C ASN A 197 22.59 25.56 -7.99
N GLN A 198 22.89 26.85 -8.06
CA GLN A 198 22.23 27.86 -7.26
C GLN A 198 20.72 27.90 -7.51
N ALA A 199 20.30 27.90 -8.79
CA ALA A 199 18.88 27.84 -9.14
C ALA A 199 18.19 26.58 -8.60
N TYR A 200 18.88 25.43 -8.59
CA TYR A 200 18.37 24.21 -7.97
C TYR A 200 18.20 24.35 -6.45
N ILE A 201 19.23 24.83 -5.74
CA ILE A 201 19.22 25.04 -4.29
C ILE A 201 18.11 26.02 -3.89
N ASP A 202 17.97 27.14 -4.61
CA ASP A 202 16.93 28.14 -4.35
C ASP A 202 15.52 27.59 -4.63
N LYS A 203 15.37 26.76 -5.69
CA LYS A 203 14.09 26.06 -5.96
C LYS A 203 13.76 25.05 -4.86
N PHE A 204 14.76 24.33 -4.36
CA PHE A 204 14.60 23.40 -3.24
C PHE A 204 14.15 24.14 -1.98
N GLU A 205 14.81 25.24 -1.61
CA GLU A 205 14.42 26.07 -0.46
C GLU A 205 13.00 26.63 -0.59
N LYS A 206 12.65 27.14 -1.78
CA LYS A 206 11.31 27.67 -2.06
C LYS A 206 10.23 26.59 -1.91
N THR A 207 10.54 25.35 -2.25
CA THR A 207 9.63 24.21 -2.07
C THR A 207 9.55 23.83 -0.59
N LEU A 208 10.69 23.75 0.09
CA LEU A 208 10.83 23.41 1.50
C LEU A 208 10.13 24.40 2.43
N THR A 209 10.14 25.69 2.10
CA THR A 209 9.50 26.74 2.93
C THR A 209 7.98 26.76 2.81
N ASP A 210 7.42 26.20 1.72
CA ASP A 210 5.99 26.09 1.50
C ASP A 210 5.48 24.71 1.93
N ARG A 211 4.90 24.65 3.14
CA ARG A 211 4.38 23.42 3.75
C ARG A 211 3.49 22.61 2.80
N LYS A 212 2.61 23.28 2.05
CA LYS A 212 1.67 22.59 1.16
C LYS A 212 2.40 21.99 -0.04
N LYS A 213 3.36 22.72 -0.62
CA LYS A 213 4.15 22.23 -1.75
C LYS A 213 5.03 21.05 -1.36
N ILE A 214 5.75 21.13 -0.25
CA ILE A 214 6.60 20.01 0.16
C ILE A 214 5.79 18.78 0.55
N LEU A 215 4.67 18.95 1.25
CA LEU A 215 3.75 17.85 1.55
C LEU A 215 3.24 17.19 0.27
N LYS A 216 2.76 17.99 -0.70
CA LYS A 216 2.34 17.50 -2.02
C LYS A 216 3.47 16.77 -2.74
N SER A 217 4.70 17.30 -2.67
CA SER A 217 5.85 16.69 -3.34
C SER A 217 6.16 15.30 -2.82
N TYR A 218 5.99 15.07 -1.51
CA TYR A 218 6.12 13.74 -0.92
C TYR A 218 4.93 12.85 -1.29
N CYS A 219 3.70 13.27 -0.99
CA CYS A 219 2.50 12.45 -1.22
C CYS A 219 2.24 12.05 -2.67
N SER A 220 2.84 12.77 -3.64
CA SER A 220 2.67 12.50 -5.07
C SER A 220 3.71 11.57 -5.69
N THR A 221 4.76 11.16 -4.96
CA THR A 221 5.71 10.17 -5.50
C THR A 221 5.21 8.75 -5.25
N LEU A 222 5.62 7.82 -6.12
CA LEU A 222 5.23 6.41 -6.02
C LEU A 222 5.63 5.80 -4.66
N LEU A 223 6.83 6.11 -4.18
CA LEU A 223 7.31 5.64 -2.87
C LEU A 223 6.31 5.94 -1.75
N TYR A 224 5.88 7.20 -1.59
CA TYR A 224 5.03 7.57 -0.46
C TYR A 224 3.58 7.15 -0.66
N GLN A 225 3.08 7.09 -1.90
CA GLN A 225 1.75 6.52 -2.19
C GLN A 225 1.66 5.05 -1.75
N VAL A 226 2.76 4.31 -1.89
CA VAL A 226 2.83 2.89 -1.59
C VAL A 226 3.21 2.64 -0.12
N LEU A 227 4.15 3.40 0.42
CA LEU A 227 4.61 3.25 1.79
C LEU A 227 3.56 3.75 2.81
N PHE A 228 2.69 4.68 2.42
CA PHE A 228 1.61 5.21 3.25
C PHE A 228 0.25 4.94 2.59
N PRO A 229 -0.15 3.65 2.49
CA PRO A 229 -1.32 3.27 1.72
C PRO A 229 -2.62 3.64 2.45
N ASN A 230 -3.72 3.71 1.69
CA ASN A 230 -5.03 3.74 2.31
C ASN A 230 -5.38 2.35 2.87
N MET A 231 -5.50 2.24 4.18
CA MET A 231 -5.68 0.97 4.89
C MET A 231 -6.97 0.26 4.51
N SER A 232 -7.97 0.97 3.96
CA SER A 232 -9.20 0.33 3.51
C SER A 232 -8.97 -0.59 2.30
N TRP A 233 -7.88 -0.41 1.53
CA TRP A 233 -7.47 -1.35 0.48
C TRP A 233 -7.15 -2.75 1.00
N PHE A 234 -6.91 -2.93 2.29
CA PHE A 234 -6.58 -4.26 2.83
C PHE A 234 -7.81 -5.06 3.25
N SER A 235 -9.01 -4.48 3.09
CA SER A 235 -10.26 -5.01 3.62
C SER A 235 -11.44 -4.87 2.65
N GLU A 236 -11.37 -3.90 1.73
CA GLU A 236 -12.43 -3.59 0.76
C GLU A 236 -12.00 -4.04 -0.63
N GLU A 237 -12.86 -4.82 -1.29
CA GLU A 237 -12.62 -5.37 -2.63
C GLU A 237 -12.77 -4.30 -3.71
N GLU A 238 -13.70 -3.36 -3.56
CA GLU A 238 -13.97 -2.31 -4.54
C GLU A 238 -14.25 -0.97 -3.84
N LYS A 239 -13.60 0.10 -4.31
CA LYS A 239 -13.82 1.48 -3.84
C LYS A 239 -13.22 2.50 -4.81
N ASN A 240 -13.59 3.76 -4.66
CA ASN A 240 -12.85 4.85 -5.29
C ASN A 240 -11.72 5.33 -4.37
N ASP A 241 -10.60 5.72 -4.96
CA ASP A 241 -9.52 6.43 -4.26
C ASP A 241 -8.82 7.40 -5.22
N PHE A 242 -7.91 8.22 -4.68
CA PHE A 242 -7.19 9.22 -5.46
C PHE A 242 -5.71 8.88 -5.60
N PHE A 243 -5.21 8.86 -6.84
CA PHE A 243 -3.81 8.57 -7.13
C PHE A 243 -3.11 9.68 -7.91
N TYR A 244 -1.83 9.87 -7.63
CA TYR A 244 -0.93 10.66 -8.45
C TYR A 244 -0.26 9.76 -9.49
N TYR A 245 -0.70 9.87 -10.73
CA TYR A 245 -0.04 9.25 -11.87
C TYR A 245 1.30 9.93 -12.22
N GLN A 246 1.52 11.14 -11.72
CA GLN A 246 2.75 11.89 -11.93
C GLN A 246 3.13 12.71 -10.71
N ALA A 247 4.42 12.66 -10.33
CA ALA A 247 4.90 13.44 -9.19
C ALA A 247 4.64 14.95 -9.39
N ASN A 248 4.18 15.60 -8.33
CA ASN A 248 3.76 17.00 -8.25
C ASN A 248 2.52 17.39 -9.09
N SER A 249 1.84 16.45 -9.75
CA SER A 249 0.59 16.73 -10.49
C SER A 249 -0.64 16.75 -9.58
N TYR A 250 -1.85 16.75 -10.15
CA TYR A 250 -3.09 16.55 -9.40
C TYR A 250 -3.38 15.06 -9.28
N ASN A 251 -4.04 14.67 -8.19
CA ASN A 251 -4.52 13.30 -8.05
C ASN A 251 -5.81 13.11 -8.85
N VAL A 252 -6.03 11.87 -9.27
CA VAL A 252 -7.15 11.45 -10.10
C VAL A 252 -7.97 10.45 -9.31
N GLU A 253 -9.28 10.66 -9.23
CA GLU A 253 -10.19 9.66 -8.67
C GLU A 253 -10.21 8.45 -9.61
N SER A 254 -10.05 7.25 -9.07
CA SER A 254 -10.02 6.03 -9.85
C SER A 254 -10.67 4.89 -9.08
N ALA A 255 -11.34 4.01 -9.83
CA ALA A 255 -11.89 2.79 -9.27
C ALA A 255 -10.74 1.85 -8.92
N VAL A 256 -10.73 1.39 -7.68
CA VAL A 256 -9.73 0.50 -7.11
C VAL A 256 -10.35 -0.85 -6.89
N ILE A 257 -9.69 -1.87 -7.42
CA ILE A 257 -10.03 -3.27 -7.21
C ILE A 257 -8.91 -3.90 -6.39
N THR A 258 -9.29 -4.55 -5.31
CA THR A 258 -8.38 -5.27 -4.42
C THR A 258 -8.64 -6.77 -4.53
N GLN A 259 -7.57 -7.55 -4.65
CA GLN A 259 -7.59 -9.00 -4.56
C GLN A 259 -6.63 -9.47 -3.47
N HIS A 260 -6.99 -10.56 -2.78
CA HIS A 260 -6.16 -11.14 -1.74
C HIS A 260 -5.78 -12.59 -2.06
N ASN A 261 -4.51 -12.92 -1.88
CA ASN A 261 -4.00 -14.30 -1.94
C ASN A 261 -3.42 -14.70 -0.58
N PHE A 262 -3.90 -15.84 -0.08
CA PHE A 262 -3.59 -16.40 1.24
C PHE A 262 -2.82 -17.73 1.18
N GLU A 263 -2.34 -18.15 -0.01
CA GLU A 263 -1.70 -19.45 -0.24
C GLU A 263 -0.41 -19.61 0.57
N ASN A 264 0.33 -18.53 0.78
CA ASN A 264 1.57 -18.56 1.56
C ASN A 264 1.28 -18.66 3.06
N ALA A 265 2.02 -19.51 3.80
CA ALA A 265 1.81 -19.71 5.23
C ALA A 265 2.20 -18.49 6.09
N ASP A 266 3.17 -17.68 5.64
CA ASP A 266 3.80 -16.63 6.44
C ASP A 266 3.20 -15.24 6.17
N TYR A 267 2.70 -15.00 4.95
CA TYR A 267 2.21 -13.70 4.53
C TYR A 267 0.89 -13.73 3.73
N ILE A 268 0.25 -12.57 3.67
CA ILE A 268 -0.91 -12.29 2.82
C ILE A 268 -0.44 -11.38 1.69
N LYS A 269 -0.75 -11.76 0.45
CA LYS A 269 -0.53 -10.93 -0.73
C LYS A 269 -1.81 -10.13 -1.00
N THR A 270 -1.73 -8.81 -0.97
CA THR A 270 -2.84 -7.91 -1.33
C THR A 270 -2.46 -7.18 -2.61
N ILE A 271 -3.25 -7.38 -3.66
CA ILE A 271 -3.05 -6.82 -4.99
C ILE A 271 -4.08 -5.72 -5.17
N VAL A 272 -3.62 -4.49 -5.30
CA VAL A 272 -4.44 -3.29 -5.51
C VAL A 272 -4.21 -2.85 -6.94
N THR A 273 -5.26 -2.87 -7.75
CA THR A 273 -5.21 -2.46 -9.16
C THR A 273 -6.16 -1.28 -9.37
N SER A 274 -5.71 -0.32 -10.17
CA SER A 274 -6.52 0.82 -10.58
C SER A 274 -6.20 1.15 -12.03
N ASN A 275 -7.24 1.16 -12.87
CA ASN A 275 -7.13 1.63 -14.25
C ASN A 275 -7.92 2.91 -14.38
N TYR A 276 -7.28 3.91 -14.97
CA TYR A 276 -7.91 5.14 -15.38
C TYR A 276 -8.02 5.13 -16.89
N GLU A 277 -9.26 4.99 -17.36
CA GLU A 277 -9.65 5.13 -18.75
C GLU A 277 -10.44 6.45 -18.86
N GLU A 278 -9.87 7.42 -19.59
CA GLU A 278 -10.56 8.57 -20.21
C GLU A 278 -10.80 9.87 -19.40
N GLY A 279 -10.55 11.01 -20.06
CA GLY A 279 -11.01 12.37 -19.66
C GLY A 279 -10.03 13.51 -19.98
N SER A 280 -10.57 14.73 -20.21
CA SER A 280 -9.82 15.99 -20.45
C SER A 280 -8.83 16.35 -19.32
N THR A 281 -9.01 15.74 -18.15
CA THR A 281 -8.23 15.94 -16.92
C THR A 281 -6.85 15.29 -16.98
N PHE A 282 -6.69 14.14 -17.66
CA PHE A 282 -5.38 13.49 -17.80
C PHE A 282 -4.49 14.23 -18.80
N GLU A 283 -5.10 14.76 -19.87
CA GLU A 283 -4.46 15.73 -20.75
C GLU A 283 -4.02 16.98 -19.99
N GLU A 284 -4.84 17.53 -19.09
CA GLU A 284 -4.46 18.68 -18.26
C GLU A 284 -3.32 18.37 -17.27
N ILE A 285 -3.29 17.15 -16.72
CA ILE A 285 -2.20 16.65 -15.87
C ILE A 285 -0.88 16.63 -16.66
N LEU A 286 -0.91 16.14 -17.90
CA LEU A 286 0.26 16.11 -18.78
C LEU A 286 0.62 17.50 -19.33
N ARG A 287 -0.36 18.30 -19.79
CA ARG A 287 -0.18 19.63 -20.41
C ARG A 287 0.35 20.67 -19.43
N LYS A 288 -0.10 20.72 -18.17
CA LYS A 288 0.49 21.65 -17.18
C LYS A 288 1.99 21.40 -16.98
N LYS A 289 2.43 20.15 -17.12
CA LYS A 289 3.86 19.80 -17.08
C LYS A 289 4.57 20.19 -18.37
N ILE A 290 4.01 19.92 -19.56
CA ILE A 290 4.60 20.33 -20.85
C ILE A 290 4.84 21.86 -20.87
N ILE A 291 3.87 22.64 -20.39
CA ILE A 291 3.96 24.11 -20.33
C ILE A 291 5.05 24.58 -19.33
N GLU A 292 5.23 23.90 -18.18
CA GLU A 292 6.27 24.25 -17.20
C GLU A 292 7.71 23.96 -17.67
N TYR A 293 7.91 23.00 -18.57
CA TYR A 293 9.25 22.64 -19.10
C TYR A 293 9.61 23.38 -20.40
N SER A 294 8.65 24.01 -21.09
CA SER A 294 8.85 24.71 -22.35
C SER A 294 9.08 26.22 -22.13
N HIS A 295 10.35 26.62 -21.98
CA HIS A 295 10.76 28.02 -22.22
C HIS A 295 11.37 28.24 -23.62
N ASN A 296 11.42 27.19 -24.44
CA ASN A 296 11.81 27.29 -25.84
C ASN A 296 10.67 26.73 -26.68
N THR A 297 10.24 27.55 -27.64
CA THR A 297 9.28 27.26 -28.70
C THR A 297 9.44 25.84 -29.23
N ILE A 298 8.50 24.95 -28.89
CA ILE A 298 8.31 23.69 -29.58
C ILE A 298 7.22 23.93 -30.61
N ASP A 299 7.57 23.71 -31.88
CA ASP A 299 6.63 23.54 -32.98
C ASP A 299 5.51 22.62 -32.52
N THR A 300 4.28 23.11 -32.59
CA THR A 300 3.05 22.34 -32.39
C THR A 300 2.95 21.28 -33.49
N GLN A 301 3.68 20.17 -33.35
CA GLN A 301 3.19 18.92 -33.88
C GLN A 301 2.04 18.52 -32.96
N GLU A 302 0.84 18.50 -33.52
CA GLU A 302 -0.37 17.97 -32.90
C GLU A 302 -0.06 16.54 -32.42
N GLU A 303 0.28 16.37 -31.14
CA GLU A 303 0.26 15.06 -30.50
C GLU A 303 -1.19 14.57 -30.60
N ASP A 304 -1.38 13.45 -31.29
CA ASP A 304 -2.69 12.84 -31.59
C ASP A 304 -3.50 12.70 -30.28
N LEU A 305 -4.63 13.41 -30.20
CA LEU A 305 -5.37 13.71 -28.98
C LEU A 305 -6.28 12.57 -28.49
N SER A 306 -5.89 11.32 -28.63
CA SER A 306 -6.79 10.23 -28.24
C SER A 306 -6.07 9.01 -27.69
N ASN A 307 -6.62 8.51 -26.57
CA ASN A 307 -6.36 7.23 -25.88
C ASN A 307 -5.21 7.20 -24.86
N TRP A 308 -5.06 8.24 -24.05
CA TRP A 308 -4.25 8.15 -22.84
C TRP A 308 -4.88 7.21 -21.80
N GLN A 309 -4.09 6.28 -21.29
CA GLN A 309 -4.47 5.36 -20.23
C GLN A 309 -3.43 5.37 -19.12
N GLY A 310 -3.91 5.33 -17.88
CA GLY A 310 -3.07 5.22 -16.69
C GLY A 310 -3.43 3.97 -15.92
N SER A 311 -2.45 3.12 -15.62
CA SER A 311 -2.65 1.96 -14.76
C SER A 311 -1.71 1.98 -13.57
N ILE A 312 -2.22 1.49 -12.44
CA ILE A 312 -1.50 1.33 -11.18
C ILE A 312 -1.72 -0.08 -10.69
N THR A 313 -0.65 -0.74 -10.29
CA THR A 313 -0.66 -2.04 -9.62
C THR A 313 0.25 -1.98 -8.40
N PHE A 314 -0.31 -2.16 -7.20
CA PHE A 314 0.45 -2.31 -5.96
C PHE A 314 0.24 -3.69 -5.37
N ILE A 315 1.33 -4.36 -5.01
CA ILE A 315 1.32 -5.72 -4.48
C ILE A 315 2.00 -5.69 -3.11
N TYR A 316 1.18 -5.69 -2.07
CA TYR A 316 1.63 -5.70 -0.69
C TYR A 316 1.78 -7.11 -0.17
N TYR A 317 2.83 -7.34 0.60
CA TYR A 317 3.03 -8.58 1.32
C TYR A 317 3.09 -8.27 2.81
N THR A 318 2.08 -8.72 3.56
CA THR A 318 1.95 -8.44 4.99
C THR A 318 2.05 -9.73 5.80
N SER A 319 2.77 -9.69 6.93
CA SER A 319 2.90 -10.85 7.81
C SER A 319 1.55 -11.27 8.37
N LYS A 320 1.19 -12.55 8.24
CA LYS A 320 -0.04 -13.09 8.83
C LYS A 320 -0.06 -12.95 10.35
N LYS A 321 1.10 -13.13 10.98
CA LYS A 321 1.31 -13.11 12.43
C LYS A 321 1.40 -11.68 12.98
N GLU A 322 2.33 -10.89 12.45
CA GLU A 322 2.68 -9.59 13.04
C GLU A 322 1.88 -8.44 12.40
N LYS A 323 1.16 -8.68 11.30
CA LYS A 323 0.49 -7.66 10.46
C LYS A 323 1.42 -6.56 9.95
N GLN A 324 2.72 -6.83 9.95
CA GLN A 324 3.77 -5.94 9.47
C GLN A 324 3.91 -6.04 7.96
N LEU A 325 4.17 -4.90 7.32
CA LEU A 325 4.55 -4.81 5.91
C LEU A 325 5.94 -5.44 5.70
N LEU A 326 5.98 -6.51 4.92
CA LEU A 326 7.19 -7.26 4.65
C LEU A 326 7.91 -6.74 3.42
N LYS A 327 7.18 -6.59 2.31
CA LYS A 327 7.67 -6.09 1.04
C LYS A 327 6.52 -5.49 0.21
N VAL A 328 6.86 -4.66 -0.78
CA VAL A 328 5.92 -4.14 -1.77
C VAL A 328 6.53 -4.18 -3.16
N GLU A 329 5.74 -4.57 -4.15
CA GLU A 329 6.04 -4.38 -5.57
C GLU A 329 4.98 -3.42 -6.11
N ALA A 330 5.39 -2.33 -6.75
CA ALA A 330 4.49 -1.33 -7.30
C ALA A 330 4.87 -0.99 -8.73
N GLU A 331 3.86 -0.80 -9.57
CA GLU A 331 3.98 -0.36 -10.95
C GLU A 331 2.96 0.74 -11.20
N LEU A 332 3.41 1.80 -11.84
CA LEU A 332 2.60 2.87 -12.39
C LEU A 332 2.99 2.98 -13.86
N LYS A 333 2.01 2.87 -14.75
CA LYS A 333 2.21 2.93 -16.19
C LYS A 333 1.27 3.97 -16.78
N ILE A 334 1.81 4.77 -17.69
CA ILE A 334 1.09 5.70 -18.54
C ILE A 334 1.40 5.32 -19.98
N GLU A 335 0.35 5.10 -20.77
CA GLU A 335 0.46 4.79 -22.18
C GLU A 335 -0.47 5.67 -23.01
N ASN A 336 -0.08 5.89 -24.26
CA ASN A 336 -0.89 6.54 -25.27
C ASN A 336 -0.86 5.67 -26.53
N ASN A 337 -2.02 5.29 -27.07
CA ASN A 337 -2.11 4.43 -28.25
C ASN A 337 -1.24 3.15 -28.16
N GLN A 338 -1.23 2.51 -26.98
CA GLN A 338 -0.43 1.30 -26.67
C GLN A 338 1.09 1.51 -26.61
N GLU A 339 1.58 2.74 -26.75
CA GLU A 339 2.98 3.08 -26.52
C GLU A 339 3.20 3.57 -25.09
N ILE A 340 4.24 3.04 -24.43
CA ILE A 340 4.59 3.43 -23.06
C ILE A 340 5.21 4.83 -23.07
N TYR A 341 4.50 5.78 -22.47
CA TYR A 341 5.01 7.12 -22.25
C TYR A 341 5.87 7.21 -21.00
N LEU A 342 5.39 6.62 -19.91
CA LEU A 342 6.08 6.53 -18.63
C LEU A 342 5.73 5.21 -17.97
N LYS A 343 6.73 4.49 -17.49
CA LYS A 343 6.55 3.37 -16.58
C LYS A 343 7.49 3.55 -15.41
N HIS A 344 6.93 3.51 -14.21
CA HIS A 344 7.66 3.62 -12.96
C HIS A 344 7.38 2.38 -12.14
N THR A 345 8.41 1.59 -11.89
CA THR A 345 8.34 0.43 -11.01
C THR A 345 9.11 0.70 -9.73
N LEU A 346 8.61 0.19 -8.61
CA LEU A 346 9.15 0.36 -7.28
C LEU A 346 9.11 -0.98 -6.56
N LYS A 347 10.23 -1.37 -5.93
CA LYS A 347 10.31 -2.51 -5.02
C LYS A 347 10.77 -2.05 -3.66
N ILE A 348 10.10 -2.52 -2.62
CA ILE A 348 10.39 -2.28 -1.21
C ILE A 348 10.63 -3.65 -0.57
N ASN A 349 11.82 -3.91 -0.02
CA ASN A 349 12.21 -5.21 0.54
C ASN A 349 12.67 -5.15 2.00
#